data_AF-A0A537D591-F1
#
_entry.id   AF-A0A537D591-F1
#
_cell.length_a   1.000
_cell.length_b   1.000
_cell.length_c   1.000
_cell.angle_alpha   90.00
_cell.angle_beta   90.00
_cell.angle_gamma   90.00
#
_symmetry.space_group_name_H-M   'P 1'
#
loop_
_entity.id
_entity.type
_entity.pdbx_description
1 polymer ?
#
loop_
_entity_poly.entity_id
_entity_poly.type
_entity_poly.pdbx_seq_one_letter_code
_entity_poly.pdbx_strand_id
1 'polypeptide(L)'
;FNNDSRADILWRNAANGGNTVWQMAGAQFFGRGDASGGVAALRTVASPWTIAGLGDFDGDGTTDILWRNTSTGENYIYFMDGGHILPSEGYIRTVADANWTVAGVGDFDGDGRSDILWRNTATGDNYIYFMNGLQIVAEGFMRSVADATWTVAAVGDFDGDGKADVLWRNASSGQNYIYPMDGTNVKASEGFIRTVPTSWQVKGLGDFNQDNKRDIVWRNATTGENYIYPMDGLTILPSETYLPTVADLNWNIVGVGDYHGPNWVDQSLIHGRGISGILWRNSATGAAYVWSMSIPLRISNSPCGNMGCPQGEFLPQVGDTNWQIVNK
;
A
#
# COMPACT_ATOMS: atom_id res chain seq x y z
N PHE A 1 12.17 -0.54 -2.68
CA PHE A 1 12.80 -0.88 -3.98
C PHE A 1 14.33 -1.03 -3.87
N ASN A 2 14.93 -1.05 -2.69
CA ASN A 2 16.38 -1.22 -2.48
C ASN A 2 16.74 -1.92 -1.15
N ASN A 3 15.76 -2.61 -0.54
CA ASN A 3 15.88 -3.29 0.75
C ASN A 3 16.52 -2.44 1.89
N ASP A 4 16.29 -1.12 1.90
CA ASP A 4 16.81 -0.24 2.96
C ASP A 4 15.81 -0.01 4.11
N SER A 5 14.71 -0.78 4.11
CA SER A 5 13.56 -0.67 5.01
C SER A 5 12.84 0.68 4.95
N ARG A 6 13.03 1.45 3.88
CA ARG A 6 12.26 2.67 3.60
C ARG A 6 11.29 2.46 2.44
N ALA A 7 10.20 3.19 2.49
CA ALA A 7 9.22 3.26 1.43
C ALA A 7 9.75 4.14 0.29
N ASP A 8 9.99 3.51 -0.85
CA ASP A 8 10.37 4.17 -2.10
C ASP A 8 9.13 4.45 -2.96
N ILE A 9 9.19 5.39 -3.91
CA ILE A 9 8.03 5.82 -4.70
C ILE A 9 8.14 5.35 -6.15
N LEU A 10 7.15 4.61 -6.63
CA LEU A 10 6.99 4.26 -8.04
C LEU A 10 6.06 5.27 -8.74
N TRP A 11 6.55 5.83 -9.83
CA TRP A 11 5.84 6.75 -10.69
C TRP A 11 5.55 6.09 -12.04
N ARG A 12 4.34 6.33 -12.55
CA ARG A 12 3.92 5.92 -13.90
C ARG A 12 3.29 7.08 -14.64
N ASN A 13 3.71 7.32 -15.86
CA ASN A 13 3.09 8.30 -16.75
C ASN A 13 1.87 7.69 -17.45
N ALA A 14 0.69 8.21 -17.15
CA ALA A 14 -0.58 7.73 -17.68
C ALA A 14 -0.75 7.95 -19.19
N ALA A 15 -0.05 8.92 -19.78
CA ALA A 15 -0.17 9.26 -21.19
C ALA A 15 0.72 8.39 -22.09
N ASN A 16 1.95 8.09 -21.66
CA ASN A 16 2.94 7.40 -22.49
C ASN A 16 3.45 6.07 -21.91
N GLY A 17 3.08 5.72 -20.67
CA GLY A 17 3.49 4.48 -20.02
C GLY A 17 4.91 4.47 -19.46
N GLY A 18 5.59 5.61 -19.41
CA GLY A 18 6.91 5.74 -18.78
C GLY A 18 6.85 5.44 -17.28
N ASN A 19 7.90 4.87 -16.72
CA ASN A 19 7.95 4.46 -15.32
C ASN A 19 9.26 4.93 -14.67
N THR A 20 9.21 5.42 -13.42
CA THR A 20 10.42 5.78 -12.66
C THR A 20 10.27 5.39 -11.19
N VAL A 21 11.35 4.97 -10.56
CA VAL A 21 11.42 4.72 -9.11
C VAL A 21 12.21 5.85 -8.46
N TRP A 22 11.68 6.40 -7.38
CA TRP A 22 12.37 7.34 -6.51
C TRP A 22 12.71 6.61 -5.22
N GLN A 23 13.98 6.35 -5.02
CA GLN A 23 14.52 5.83 -3.78
C GLN A 23 14.58 6.92 -2.73
N MET A 24 13.93 6.69 -1.60
CA MET A 24 13.67 7.71 -0.58
C MET A 24 14.55 7.53 0.65
N ALA A 25 14.93 8.65 1.25
CA ALA A 25 15.57 8.75 2.56
C ALA A 25 14.91 9.90 3.32
N GLY A 26 13.79 9.61 3.98
CA GLY A 26 12.85 10.61 4.46
C GLY A 26 12.17 11.32 3.28
N ALA A 27 12.10 12.64 3.34
CA ALA A 27 11.63 13.47 2.22
C ALA A 27 12.74 13.85 1.22
N GLN A 28 13.92 13.23 1.34
CA GLN A 28 15.03 13.39 0.40
C GLN A 28 15.20 12.13 -0.45
N PHE A 29 15.96 12.24 -1.53
CA PHE A 29 16.40 11.07 -2.28
C PHE A 29 17.55 10.38 -1.55
N PHE A 30 17.59 9.05 -1.65
CA PHE A 30 18.74 8.26 -1.21
C PHE A 30 20.04 8.78 -1.84
N GLY A 31 21.12 8.85 -1.05
CA GLY A 31 22.48 9.13 -1.53
C GLY A 31 22.86 10.60 -1.79
N ARG A 32 22.20 11.61 -1.22
CA ARG A 32 22.55 13.03 -1.51
C ARG A 32 23.91 13.48 -0.96
N GLY A 33 24.94 13.21 -1.77
CA GLY A 33 26.19 13.96 -1.97
C GLY A 33 26.46 14.24 -3.46
N ASP A 34 25.76 13.60 -4.39
CA ASP A 34 25.74 13.96 -5.81
C ASP A 34 24.30 14.00 -6.36
N ALA A 35 24.11 14.79 -7.41
CA ALA A 35 22.81 14.97 -8.03
C ALA A 35 22.50 13.73 -8.90
N SER A 36 21.33 13.11 -8.69
CA SER A 36 20.67 12.02 -9.45
C SER A 36 20.76 10.56 -8.95
N GLY A 37 21.39 10.26 -7.81
CA GLY A 37 21.55 8.87 -7.34
C GLY A 37 20.28 8.08 -6.94
N GLY A 38 19.17 8.76 -6.57
CA GLY A 38 17.96 8.09 -6.07
C GLY A 38 16.77 8.06 -7.04
N VAL A 39 16.93 8.46 -8.31
CA VAL A 39 15.84 8.39 -9.30
C VAL A 39 16.25 7.49 -10.46
N ALA A 40 15.57 6.36 -10.61
CA ALA A 40 15.85 5.37 -11.65
C ALA A 40 14.72 5.31 -12.68
N ALA A 41 15.05 5.48 -13.95
CA ALA A 41 14.09 5.26 -15.03
C ALA A 41 13.97 3.76 -15.33
N LEU A 42 12.74 3.28 -15.41
CA LEU A 42 12.42 1.92 -15.80
C LEU A 42 11.98 1.88 -17.27
N ARG A 43 11.73 0.68 -17.80
CA ARG A 43 11.17 0.54 -19.15
C ARG A 43 9.81 1.23 -19.26
N THR A 44 9.58 1.87 -20.40
CA THR A 44 8.26 2.36 -20.82
C THR A 44 7.39 1.17 -21.19
N VAL A 45 6.24 1.06 -20.54
CA VAL A 45 5.28 -0.03 -20.74
C VAL A 45 3.95 0.59 -21.14
N ALA A 46 3.57 0.46 -22.41
CA ALA A 46 2.37 1.08 -22.96
C ALA A 46 1.06 0.38 -22.54
N SER A 47 -0.06 1.08 -22.67
CA SER A 47 -1.40 0.48 -22.61
C SER A 47 -1.49 -0.69 -23.62
N PRO A 48 -2.19 -1.81 -23.31
CA PRO A 48 -3.10 -2.04 -22.16
C PRO A 48 -2.45 -2.63 -20.89
N TRP A 49 -1.13 -2.54 -20.74
CA TRP A 49 -0.47 -3.00 -19.52
C TRP A 49 -0.65 -1.99 -18.37
N THR A 50 -1.00 -2.51 -17.20
CA THR A 50 -1.16 -1.76 -15.95
C THR A 50 -0.37 -2.42 -14.83
N ILE A 51 0.10 -1.62 -13.88
CA ILE A 51 0.63 -2.14 -12.61
C ILE A 51 -0.58 -2.65 -11.81
N ALA A 52 -0.58 -3.95 -11.53
CA ALA A 52 -1.65 -4.63 -10.83
C ALA A 52 -1.37 -4.75 -9.32
N GLY A 53 -0.11 -4.73 -8.92
CA GLY A 53 0.28 -4.73 -7.51
C GLY A 53 1.78 -4.55 -7.32
N LEU A 54 2.15 -4.29 -6.07
CA LEU A 54 3.54 -4.15 -5.60
C LEU A 54 3.71 -5.10 -4.41
N GLY A 55 4.81 -5.83 -4.37
CA GLY A 55 5.09 -6.81 -3.31
C GLY A 55 6.44 -7.48 -3.58
N ASP A 56 7.06 -8.05 -2.56
CA ASP A 56 8.31 -8.82 -2.67
C ASP A 56 7.97 -10.26 -3.12
N PHE A 57 8.04 -10.56 -4.42
CA PHE A 57 7.56 -11.84 -4.95
C PHE A 57 8.61 -12.95 -4.85
N ASP A 58 9.90 -12.63 -4.70
CA ASP A 58 10.98 -13.62 -4.62
C ASP A 58 11.59 -13.77 -3.21
N GLY A 59 11.27 -12.86 -2.28
CA GLY A 59 11.62 -12.91 -0.86
C GLY A 59 12.98 -12.30 -0.56
N ASP A 60 13.47 -11.37 -1.39
CA ASP A 60 14.77 -10.74 -1.23
C ASP A 60 14.76 -9.47 -0.35
N GLY A 61 13.58 -9.08 0.13
CA GLY A 61 13.33 -7.85 0.90
C GLY A 61 13.05 -6.62 0.05
N THR A 62 13.02 -6.76 -1.27
CA THR A 62 12.76 -5.67 -2.22
C THR A 62 11.36 -5.77 -2.82
N THR A 63 10.65 -4.64 -2.83
CA THR A 63 9.36 -4.57 -3.53
C THR A 63 9.55 -4.71 -5.04
N ASP A 64 8.84 -5.66 -5.63
CA ASP A 64 8.75 -5.91 -7.07
C ASP A 64 7.47 -5.32 -7.67
N ILE A 65 7.33 -5.43 -9.00
CA ILE A 65 6.19 -4.87 -9.74
C ILE A 65 5.45 -5.97 -10.50
N LEU A 66 4.20 -6.23 -10.13
CA LEU A 66 3.29 -7.08 -10.89
C LEU A 66 2.57 -6.27 -11.97
N TRP A 67 2.76 -6.67 -13.21
CA TRP A 67 2.09 -6.13 -14.39
C TRP A 67 0.98 -7.07 -14.86
N ARG A 68 -0.11 -6.46 -15.34
CA ARG A 68 -1.21 -7.16 -16.00
C ARG A 68 -1.58 -6.47 -17.30
N ASN A 69 -1.71 -7.23 -18.37
CA ASN A 69 -2.31 -6.79 -19.62
C ASN A 69 -3.83 -6.93 -19.51
N THR A 70 -4.55 -5.81 -19.48
CA THR A 70 -6.01 -5.84 -19.26
C THR A 70 -6.80 -6.34 -20.47
N SER A 71 -6.18 -6.43 -21.65
CA SER A 71 -6.82 -6.94 -22.87
C SER A 71 -6.59 -8.43 -23.09
N THR A 72 -5.41 -8.96 -22.77
CA THR A 72 -5.05 -10.37 -23.01
C THR A 72 -5.09 -11.22 -21.75
N GLY A 73 -5.04 -10.59 -20.56
CA GLY A 73 -4.95 -11.28 -19.29
C GLY A 73 -3.55 -11.79 -18.95
N GLU A 74 -2.54 -11.48 -19.76
CA GLU A 74 -1.13 -11.81 -19.48
C GLU A 74 -0.66 -11.09 -18.22
N ASN A 75 0.20 -11.75 -17.45
CA ASN A 75 0.76 -11.22 -16.21
C ASN A 75 2.29 -11.36 -16.24
N TYR A 76 3.01 -10.36 -15.74
CA TYR A 76 4.47 -10.29 -15.80
C TYR A 76 5.02 -9.65 -14.53
N ILE A 77 6.11 -10.16 -13.97
CA ILE A 77 6.74 -9.60 -12.77
C ILE A 77 8.08 -8.98 -13.15
N TYR A 78 8.29 -7.72 -12.76
CA TYR A 78 9.61 -7.10 -12.73
C TYR A 78 10.18 -7.31 -11.35
N PHE A 79 11.19 -8.18 -11.23
CA PHE A 79 12.00 -8.22 -10.01
C PHE A 79 12.88 -6.98 -9.95
N MET A 80 12.95 -6.36 -8.79
CA MET A 80 13.58 -5.06 -8.62
C MET A 80 14.75 -5.13 -7.64
N ASP A 81 15.85 -4.45 -7.96
CA ASP A 81 16.94 -4.21 -7.02
C ASP A 81 17.51 -2.82 -7.26
N GLY A 82 17.55 -1.98 -6.22
CA GLY A 82 18.16 -0.67 -6.30
C GLY A 82 17.59 0.23 -7.40
N GLY A 83 16.30 0.11 -7.74
CA GLY A 83 15.67 0.86 -8.84
C GLY A 83 15.98 0.31 -10.24
N HIS A 84 16.59 -0.86 -10.35
CA HIS A 84 16.83 -1.58 -11.59
C HIS A 84 15.89 -2.79 -11.72
N ILE A 85 15.60 -3.17 -12.96
CA ILE A 85 14.85 -4.40 -13.25
C ILE A 85 15.86 -5.53 -13.44
N LEU A 86 15.72 -6.60 -12.68
CA LEU A 86 16.62 -7.75 -12.73
C LEU A 86 16.34 -8.62 -13.97
N PRO A 87 17.37 -9.27 -14.55
CA PRO A 87 17.19 -10.17 -15.70
C PRO A 87 16.35 -11.43 -15.43
N SER A 88 16.10 -11.75 -14.16
CA SER A 88 15.28 -12.89 -13.71
C SER A 88 13.77 -12.67 -13.89
N GLU A 89 13.36 -11.47 -14.32
CA GLU A 89 11.96 -11.13 -14.58
C GLU A 89 11.27 -12.06 -15.60
N GLY A 90 9.94 -12.09 -15.60
CA GLY A 90 9.23 -12.94 -16.54
C GLY A 90 7.72 -12.98 -16.41
N TYR A 91 7.12 -13.77 -17.31
CA TYR A 91 5.70 -14.06 -17.31
C TYR A 91 5.33 -15.04 -16.21
N ILE A 92 4.18 -14.80 -15.59
CA ILE A 92 3.45 -15.81 -14.83
C ILE A 92 2.21 -16.24 -15.62
N ARG A 93 1.38 -17.12 -15.06
CA ARG A 93 0.21 -17.66 -15.75
C ARG A 93 -0.73 -16.56 -16.26
N THR A 94 -1.10 -16.65 -17.55
CA THR A 94 -2.15 -15.82 -18.16
C THR A 94 -3.52 -16.15 -17.57
N VAL A 95 -4.25 -15.12 -17.14
CA VAL A 95 -5.64 -15.21 -16.68
C VAL A 95 -6.52 -14.47 -17.67
N ALA A 96 -6.96 -15.16 -18.73
CA ALA A 96 -7.58 -14.59 -19.92
C ALA A 96 -9.01 -14.05 -19.71
N ASP A 97 -9.73 -14.57 -18.71
CA ASP A 97 -11.06 -14.04 -18.36
C ASP A 97 -10.90 -12.67 -17.69
N ALA A 98 -11.37 -11.63 -18.37
CA ALA A 98 -11.26 -10.23 -17.96
C ALA A 98 -12.05 -9.90 -16.68
N ASN A 99 -12.99 -10.77 -16.27
CA ASN A 99 -13.69 -10.59 -14.99
C ASN A 99 -12.76 -10.81 -13.80
N TRP A 100 -11.66 -11.56 -13.97
CA TRP A 100 -10.63 -11.74 -12.96
C TRP A 100 -9.67 -10.55 -12.93
N THR A 101 -9.66 -9.88 -11.77
CA THR A 101 -8.78 -8.76 -11.47
C THR A 101 -7.93 -9.07 -10.25
N VAL A 102 -6.71 -8.54 -10.21
CA VAL A 102 -5.91 -8.54 -8.98
C VAL A 102 -6.57 -7.58 -8.00
N ALA A 103 -7.02 -8.11 -6.86
CA ALA A 103 -7.68 -7.35 -5.80
C ALA A 103 -6.70 -6.89 -4.72
N GLY A 104 -5.57 -7.58 -4.57
CA GLY A 104 -4.50 -7.20 -3.66
C GLY A 104 -3.27 -8.11 -3.79
N VAL A 105 -2.18 -7.66 -3.17
CA VAL A 105 -0.91 -8.37 -3.08
C VAL A 105 -0.46 -8.33 -1.62
N GLY A 106 0.04 -9.45 -1.11
CA GLY A 106 0.49 -9.59 0.28
C GLY A 106 0.79 -11.06 0.60
N ASP A 107 1.62 -11.31 1.61
CA ASP A 107 2.03 -12.66 2.04
C ASP A 107 0.89 -13.38 2.77
N PHE A 108 0.12 -14.24 2.10
CA PHE A 108 -1.06 -14.87 2.70
C PHE A 108 -0.73 -16.17 3.47
N ASP A 109 0.43 -16.79 3.22
CA ASP A 109 0.84 -18.05 3.87
C ASP A 109 2.00 -17.93 4.87
N GLY A 110 2.62 -16.75 4.97
CA GLY A 110 3.66 -16.41 5.93
C GLY A 110 5.05 -16.90 5.52
N ASP A 111 5.29 -17.15 4.24
CA ASP A 111 6.59 -17.63 3.75
C ASP A 111 7.63 -16.51 3.49
N GLY A 112 7.22 -15.25 3.68
CA GLY A 112 8.02 -14.06 3.46
C GLY A 112 7.94 -13.50 2.05
N ARG A 113 7.13 -14.10 1.16
CA ARG A 113 6.90 -13.62 -0.21
C ARG A 113 5.46 -13.13 -0.37
N SER A 114 5.30 -12.16 -1.25
CA SER A 114 3.99 -11.61 -1.57
C SER A 114 3.24 -12.53 -2.53
N ASP A 115 1.99 -12.83 -2.18
CA ASP A 115 1.08 -13.60 -3.00
C ASP A 115 0.08 -12.70 -3.74
N ILE A 116 -0.74 -13.30 -4.61
CA ILE A 116 -1.71 -12.55 -5.43
C ILE A 116 -3.14 -12.96 -5.09
N LEU A 117 -3.92 -12.01 -4.57
CA LEU A 117 -5.36 -12.17 -4.39
C LEU A 117 -6.09 -11.77 -5.68
N TRP A 118 -6.75 -12.74 -6.29
CA TRP A 118 -7.63 -12.57 -7.44
C TRP A 118 -9.08 -12.47 -7.01
N ARG A 119 -9.83 -11.59 -7.66
CA ARG A 119 -11.29 -11.48 -7.52
C ARG A 119 -11.95 -11.52 -8.89
N ASN A 120 -12.95 -12.38 -9.04
CA ASN A 120 -13.84 -12.35 -10.18
C ASN A 120 -14.96 -11.34 -9.91
N THR A 121 -15.00 -10.28 -10.71
CA THR A 121 -15.96 -9.18 -10.55
C THR A 121 -17.38 -9.53 -11.00
N ALA A 122 -17.57 -10.62 -11.75
CA ALA A 122 -18.88 -11.08 -12.19
C ALA A 122 -19.52 -12.08 -11.21
N THR A 123 -18.73 -13.00 -10.64
CA THR A 123 -19.24 -14.04 -9.71
C THR A 123 -19.01 -13.68 -8.24
N GLY A 124 -18.05 -12.80 -7.96
CA GLY A 124 -17.59 -12.49 -6.61
C GLY A 124 -16.63 -13.52 -6.02
N ASP A 125 -16.19 -14.51 -6.79
CA ASP A 125 -15.21 -15.51 -6.34
C ASP A 125 -13.85 -14.88 -6.06
N ASN A 126 -13.19 -15.36 -5.01
CA ASN A 126 -11.84 -14.94 -4.65
C ASN A 126 -10.89 -16.14 -4.61
N TYR A 127 -9.69 -15.97 -5.15
CA TYR A 127 -8.69 -17.02 -5.32
C TYR A 127 -7.31 -16.46 -4.98
N ILE A 128 -6.43 -17.26 -4.37
CA ILE A 128 -5.05 -16.84 -4.07
C ILE A 128 -4.09 -17.67 -4.92
N TYR A 129 -3.09 -17.00 -5.50
CA TYR A 129 -1.89 -17.65 -6.04
C TYR A 129 -0.75 -17.45 -5.05
N PHE A 130 -0.23 -18.55 -4.51
CA PHE A 130 0.95 -18.55 -3.65
C PHE A 130 2.21 -18.51 -4.52
N MET A 131 3.06 -17.52 -4.31
CA MET A 131 4.14 -17.17 -5.24
C MET A 131 5.52 -17.55 -4.71
N ASN A 132 6.39 -18.01 -5.60
CA ASN A 132 7.83 -18.09 -5.36
C ASN A 132 8.56 -17.60 -6.61
N GLY A 133 8.84 -16.30 -6.63
CA GLY A 133 9.25 -15.58 -7.82
C GLY A 133 8.19 -15.71 -8.91
N LEU A 134 8.59 -16.28 -10.06
CA LEU A 134 7.69 -16.47 -11.21
C LEU A 134 6.81 -17.73 -11.10
N GLN A 135 7.02 -18.57 -10.09
CA GLN A 135 6.28 -19.82 -9.94
C GLN A 135 5.05 -19.62 -9.05
N ILE A 136 3.91 -20.16 -9.49
CA ILE A 136 2.74 -20.36 -8.65
C ILE A 136 2.93 -21.72 -7.98
N VAL A 137 3.39 -21.73 -6.73
CA VAL A 137 3.74 -22.97 -6.02
C VAL A 137 2.50 -23.69 -5.47
N ALA A 138 1.46 -22.93 -5.17
CA ALA A 138 0.14 -23.42 -4.80
C ALA A 138 -0.92 -22.38 -5.20
N GLU A 139 -2.17 -22.81 -5.24
CA GLU A 139 -3.29 -21.91 -5.47
C GLU A 139 -4.57 -22.48 -4.87
N GLY A 140 -5.51 -21.61 -4.51
CA GLY A 140 -6.79 -22.11 -4.02
C GLY A 140 -7.89 -21.06 -3.91
N PHE A 141 -9.10 -21.58 -3.94
CA PHE A 141 -10.32 -20.82 -3.70
C PHE A 141 -10.39 -20.41 -2.23
N MET A 142 -10.64 -19.13 -1.99
CA MET A 142 -10.88 -18.59 -0.65
C MET A 142 -12.38 -18.66 -0.31
N ARG A 143 -13.17 -17.81 -0.98
CA ARG A 143 -14.59 -17.59 -0.70
C ARG A 143 -15.23 -16.77 -1.81
N SER A 144 -16.51 -16.98 -2.07
CA SER A 144 -17.32 -16.07 -2.90
C SER A 144 -17.96 -14.97 -2.06
N VAL A 145 -17.77 -13.72 -2.45
CA VAL A 145 -18.50 -12.55 -1.97
C VAL A 145 -19.29 -12.00 -3.15
N ALA A 146 -20.48 -12.56 -3.38
CA ALA A 146 -21.27 -12.35 -4.60
C ALA A 146 -21.89 -10.95 -4.70
N ASP A 147 -22.08 -10.25 -3.57
CA ASP A 147 -22.54 -8.87 -3.58
C ASP A 147 -21.41 -7.95 -4.08
N ALA A 148 -21.57 -7.47 -5.32
CA ALA A 148 -20.61 -6.62 -6.00
C ALA A 148 -20.40 -5.24 -5.35
N THR A 149 -21.26 -4.84 -4.40
CA THR A 149 -21.01 -3.62 -3.61
C THR A 149 -19.88 -3.80 -2.61
N TRP A 150 -19.49 -5.04 -2.28
CA TRP A 150 -18.29 -5.33 -1.51
C TRP A 150 -17.06 -5.42 -2.39
N THR A 151 -16.08 -4.57 -2.07
CA THR A 151 -14.77 -4.52 -2.73
C THR A 151 -13.66 -4.71 -1.70
N VAL A 152 -12.56 -5.32 -2.11
CA VAL A 152 -11.31 -5.31 -1.33
C VAL A 152 -10.80 -3.87 -1.30
N ALA A 153 -10.74 -3.29 -0.10
CA ALA A 153 -10.26 -1.93 0.11
C ALA A 153 -8.74 -1.90 0.35
N ALA A 154 -8.20 -2.92 1.02
CA ALA A 154 -6.78 -3.09 1.24
C ALA A 154 -6.45 -4.55 1.64
N VAL A 155 -5.17 -4.91 1.54
CA VAL A 155 -4.59 -6.17 2.00
C VAL A 155 -3.40 -5.84 2.91
N GLY A 156 -3.32 -6.49 4.07
CA GLY A 156 -2.25 -6.29 5.04
C GLY A 156 -2.54 -6.96 6.38
N ASP A 157 -1.50 -7.24 7.16
CA ASP A 157 -1.59 -7.95 8.45
C ASP A 157 -2.26 -7.09 9.54
N PHE A 158 -3.53 -7.35 9.87
CA PHE A 158 -4.25 -6.61 10.89
C PHE A 158 -4.13 -7.24 12.28
N ASP A 159 -3.85 -8.54 12.38
CA ASP A 159 -3.81 -9.28 13.65
C ASP A 159 -2.40 -9.59 14.19
N GLY A 160 -1.37 -9.32 13.40
CA GLY A 160 0.05 -9.36 13.75
C GLY A 160 0.65 -10.76 13.70
N ASP A 161 0.03 -11.70 12.98
CA ASP A 161 0.52 -13.07 12.87
C ASP A 161 1.54 -13.29 11.75
N GLY A 162 1.87 -12.23 11.01
CA GLY A 162 2.81 -12.24 9.89
C GLY A 162 2.16 -12.57 8.55
N LYS A 163 0.83 -12.77 8.49
CA LYS A 163 0.10 -13.04 7.25
C LYS A 163 -0.79 -11.86 6.88
N ALA A 164 -0.95 -11.64 5.59
CA ALA A 164 -1.78 -10.59 5.06
C ALA A 164 -3.26 -10.95 5.20
N ASP A 165 -4.03 -10.02 5.75
CA ASP A 165 -5.48 -10.12 5.89
C ASP A 165 -6.19 -9.28 4.81
N VAL A 166 -7.52 -9.44 4.67
CA VAL A 166 -8.31 -8.70 3.68
C VAL A 166 -9.30 -7.74 4.34
N LEU A 167 -9.16 -6.45 4.07
CA LEU A 167 -10.15 -5.43 4.44
C LEU A 167 -11.18 -5.28 3.32
N TRP A 168 -12.42 -5.65 3.61
CA TRP A 168 -13.58 -5.45 2.76
C TRP A 168 -14.31 -4.17 3.10
N ARG A 169 -14.77 -3.45 2.08
CA ARG A 169 -15.62 -2.28 2.22
C ARG A 169 -16.83 -2.39 1.32
N ASN A 170 -18.00 -2.13 1.88
CA ASN A 170 -19.22 -1.98 1.12
C ASN A 170 -19.35 -0.54 0.59
N ALA A 171 -19.31 -0.36 -0.72
CA ALA A 171 -19.34 0.94 -1.37
C ALA A 171 -20.70 1.66 -1.23
N SER A 172 -21.77 0.94 -0.91
CA SER A 172 -23.13 1.50 -0.78
C SER A 172 -23.48 1.87 0.66
N SER A 173 -23.18 1.00 1.62
CA SER A 173 -23.53 1.21 3.04
C SER A 173 -22.39 1.84 3.85
N GLY A 174 -21.15 1.78 3.36
CA GLY A 174 -19.97 2.20 4.10
C GLY A 174 -19.54 1.23 5.20
N GLN A 175 -20.15 0.04 5.29
CA GLN A 175 -19.73 -1.02 6.21
C GLN A 175 -18.33 -1.52 5.86
N ASN A 176 -17.55 -1.89 6.89
CA ASN A 176 -16.23 -2.48 6.72
C ASN A 176 -16.13 -3.79 7.50
N TYR A 177 -15.44 -4.76 6.91
CA TYR A 177 -15.28 -6.12 7.42
C TYR A 177 -13.82 -6.54 7.23
N ILE A 178 -13.23 -7.24 8.18
CA ILE A 178 -11.89 -7.82 8.03
C ILE A 178 -12.03 -9.34 7.95
N TYR A 179 -11.33 -9.94 7.00
CA TYR A 179 -11.08 -11.37 6.93
C TYR A 179 -9.63 -11.62 7.35
N PRO A 180 -9.40 -12.04 8.60
CA PRO A 180 -8.09 -12.54 8.97
C PRO A 180 -7.80 -13.85 8.22
N MET A 181 -6.60 -14.02 7.69
CA MET A 181 -6.28 -15.09 6.73
C MET A 181 -5.22 -16.07 7.23
N ASP A 182 -5.37 -17.34 6.83
CA ASP A 182 -4.33 -18.37 6.94
C ASP A 182 -4.28 -19.17 5.63
N GLY A 183 -3.45 -18.70 4.71
CA GLY A 183 -3.48 -19.12 3.31
C GLY A 183 -4.83 -18.79 2.68
N THR A 184 -5.53 -19.80 2.16
CA THR A 184 -6.87 -19.63 1.59
C THR A 184 -7.99 -19.63 2.62
N ASN A 185 -7.69 -19.93 3.88
CA ASN A 185 -8.70 -20.03 4.92
C ASN A 185 -8.97 -18.67 5.56
N VAL A 186 -10.22 -18.22 5.50
CA VAL A 186 -10.68 -17.11 6.34
C VAL A 186 -10.84 -17.61 7.78
N LYS A 187 -10.13 -17.02 8.72
CA LYS A 187 -10.20 -17.40 10.14
C LYS A 187 -11.60 -17.11 10.69
N ALA A 188 -12.03 -17.90 11.68
CA ALA A 188 -13.32 -17.73 12.34
C ALA A 188 -13.46 -16.40 13.12
N SER A 189 -12.35 -15.69 13.32
CA SER A 189 -12.29 -14.36 13.93
C SER A 189 -12.69 -13.23 12.98
N GLU A 190 -13.07 -13.52 11.73
CA GLU A 190 -13.58 -12.51 10.79
C GLU A 190 -14.77 -11.73 11.35
N GLY A 191 -14.95 -10.51 10.88
CA GLY A 191 -15.98 -9.67 11.50
C GLY A 191 -16.08 -8.25 10.96
N PHE A 192 -17.25 -7.66 11.25
CA PHE A 192 -17.55 -6.26 11.02
C PHE A 192 -16.74 -5.41 12.01
N ILE A 193 -16.06 -4.38 11.51
CA ILE A 193 -15.30 -3.47 12.36
C ILE A 193 -16.08 -2.18 12.65
N ARG A 194 -16.61 -1.51 11.61
CA ARG A 194 -17.26 -0.20 11.71
C ARG A 194 -17.97 0.18 10.42
N THR A 195 -19.06 0.92 10.52
CA THR A 195 -19.67 1.63 9.39
C THR A 195 -19.08 3.03 9.32
N VAL A 196 -18.43 3.35 8.21
CA VAL A 196 -17.83 4.66 7.95
C VAL A 196 -18.51 5.25 6.71
N PRO A 197 -19.08 6.48 6.76
CA PRO A 197 -19.83 7.05 5.64
C PRO A 197 -19.09 6.95 4.30
N THR A 198 -19.82 6.79 3.21
CA THR A 198 -19.25 6.55 1.87
C THR A 198 -18.43 7.73 1.32
N SER A 199 -18.57 8.92 1.91
CA SER A 199 -17.66 10.06 1.65
C SER A 199 -16.23 9.79 2.11
N TRP A 200 -16.01 8.84 3.01
CA TRP A 200 -14.69 8.43 3.47
C TRP A 200 -14.15 7.26 2.65
N GLN A 201 -12.86 7.36 2.31
CA GLN A 201 -12.12 6.37 1.53
C GLN A 201 -10.94 5.85 2.35
N VAL A 202 -10.68 4.54 2.27
CA VAL A 202 -9.41 3.95 2.69
C VAL A 202 -8.34 4.43 1.71
N LYS A 203 -7.25 4.99 2.23
CA LYS A 203 -6.17 5.58 1.44
C LYS A 203 -4.86 4.82 1.49
N GLY A 204 -4.70 3.93 2.46
CA GLY A 204 -3.54 3.06 2.62
C GLY A 204 -3.50 2.44 4.00
N LEU A 205 -2.56 1.52 4.17
CA LEU A 205 -2.27 0.86 5.44
C LEU A 205 -0.87 1.22 5.91
N GLY A 206 -0.67 1.33 7.22
CA GLY A 206 0.63 1.60 7.81
C GLY A 206 0.64 1.23 9.28
N ASP A 207 1.80 0.91 9.83
CA ASP A 207 1.99 0.73 11.27
C ASP A 207 2.36 2.11 11.87
N PHE A 208 1.39 2.80 12.47
CA PHE A 208 1.57 4.15 13.04
C PHE A 208 1.77 4.12 14.57
N ASN A 209 1.41 3.02 15.23
CA ASN A 209 1.56 2.82 16.67
C ASN A 209 2.75 1.89 17.04
N GLN A 210 3.41 1.29 16.04
CA GLN A 210 4.56 0.38 16.13
C GLN A 210 4.26 -0.95 16.83
N ASP A 211 3.06 -1.49 16.65
CA ASP A 211 2.69 -2.80 17.19
C ASP A 211 2.79 -3.96 16.18
N ASN A 212 3.33 -3.69 14.99
CA ASN A 212 3.43 -4.59 13.83
C ASN A 212 2.11 -4.99 13.18
N LYS A 213 1.04 -4.26 13.47
CA LYS A 213 -0.25 -4.42 12.80
C LYS A 213 -0.49 -3.26 11.88
N ARG A 214 -1.30 -3.50 10.85
CA ARG A 214 -1.64 -2.50 9.85
C ARG A 214 -2.80 -1.64 10.36
N ASP A 215 -2.52 -0.38 10.59
CA ASP A 215 -3.53 0.64 10.85
C ASP A 215 -4.11 1.19 9.53
N ILE A 216 -5.32 1.73 9.60
CA ILE A 216 -6.05 2.21 8.42
C ILE A 216 -6.04 3.74 8.35
N VAL A 217 -5.57 4.28 7.22
CA VAL A 217 -5.66 5.71 6.91
C VAL A 217 -6.92 6.00 6.10
N TRP A 218 -7.73 6.92 6.60
CA TRP A 218 -8.97 7.39 5.99
C TRP A 218 -8.86 8.84 5.53
N ARG A 219 -9.50 9.15 4.41
CA ARG A 219 -9.72 10.52 3.94
C ARG A 219 -11.16 10.73 3.51
N ASN A 220 -11.77 11.82 3.97
CA ASN A 220 -13.07 12.27 3.51
C ASN A 220 -12.91 13.02 2.19
N ALA A 221 -13.45 12.45 1.11
CA ALA A 221 -13.37 12.99 -0.24
C ALA A 221 -14.18 14.28 -0.45
N THR A 222 -15.03 14.67 0.51
CA THR A 222 -15.87 15.88 0.44
C THR A 222 -15.37 17.00 1.34
N THR A 223 -14.84 16.69 2.52
CA THR A 223 -14.41 17.69 3.51
C THR A 223 -12.89 17.84 3.59
N GLY A 224 -12.13 16.86 3.09
CA GLY A 224 -10.67 16.82 3.21
C GLY A 224 -10.17 16.42 4.60
N GLU A 225 -11.07 16.02 5.50
CA GLU A 225 -10.72 15.45 6.82
C GLU A 225 -9.97 14.14 6.65
N ASN A 226 -9.05 13.86 7.58
CA ASN A 226 -8.21 12.68 7.57
C ASN A 226 -8.26 12.01 8.94
N TYR A 227 -8.20 10.68 8.99
CA TYR A 227 -8.37 9.93 10.23
C TYR A 227 -7.54 8.65 10.20
N ILE A 228 -6.97 8.25 11.33
CA ILE A 228 -6.27 6.96 11.49
C ILE A 228 -7.08 6.07 12.43
N TYR A 229 -7.31 4.82 12.02
CA TYR A 229 -7.75 3.73 12.90
C TYR A 229 -6.56 2.86 13.24
N PRO A 230 -5.97 2.99 14.45
CA PRO A 230 -5.01 2.02 14.93
C PRO A 230 -5.71 0.69 15.20
N MET A 231 -5.18 -0.41 14.69
CA MET A 231 -5.86 -1.70 14.65
C MET A 231 -5.18 -2.74 15.56
N ASP A 232 -6.00 -3.55 16.23
CA ASP A 232 -5.58 -4.79 16.88
C ASP A 232 -6.53 -5.92 16.46
N GLY A 233 -6.18 -6.58 15.36
CA GLY A 233 -7.06 -7.46 14.61
C GLY A 233 -8.29 -6.70 14.13
N LEU A 234 -9.46 -7.05 14.66
CA LEU A 234 -10.73 -6.38 14.36
C LEU A 234 -11.01 -5.18 15.26
N THR A 235 -10.20 -4.95 16.28
CA THR A 235 -10.45 -3.90 17.27
C THR A 235 -9.83 -2.59 16.79
N ILE A 236 -10.64 -1.53 16.71
CA ILE A 236 -10.12 -0.16 16.56
C ILE A 236 -9.73 0.34 17.95
N LEU A 237 -8.46 0.68 18.13
CA LEU A 237 -7.91 1.07 19.43
C LEU A 237 -8.40 2.47 19.84
N PRO A 238 -8.48 2.76 21.16
CA PRO A 238 -8.90 4.07 21.67
C PRO A 238 -7.96 5.23 21.31
N SER A 239 -6.76 4.93 20.78
CA SER A 239 -5.81 5.91 20.23
C SER A 239 -6.18 6.40 18.82
N GLU A 240 -7.34 6.00 18.28
CA GLU A 240 -7.87 6.51 17.02
C GLU A 240 -8.03 8.03 17.02
N THR A 241 -7.75 8.68 15.89
CA THR A 241 -7.64 10.15 15.89
C THR A 241 -7.79 10.79 14.51
N TYR A 242 -8.25 12.05 14.51
CA TYR A 242 -8.18 12.93 13.35
C TYR A 242 -6.75 13.41 13.14
N LEU A 243 -6.31 13.34 11.89
CA LEU A 243 -5.17 14.10 11.40
C LEU A 243 -5.61 15.50 10.94
N PRO A 244 -4.69 16.45 10.75
CA PRO A 244 -5.04 17.76 10.20
C PRO A 244 -5.90 17.66 8.93
N THR A 245 -6.98 18.43 8.90
CA THR A 245 -7.84 18.55 7.71
C THR A 245 -7.09 19.26 6.59
N VAL A 246 -7.07 18.63 5.41
CA VAL A 246 -6.53 19.24 4.18
C VAL A 246 -7.71 19.57 3.28
N ALA A 247 -8.29 20.76 3.49
CA ALA A 247 -9.53 21.22 2.86
C ALA A 247 -9.41 21.42 1.34
N ASP A 248 -8.21 21.65 0.81
CA ASP A 248 -7.97 21.63 -0.63
C ASP A 248 -8.03 20.18 -1.13
N LEU A 249 -9.13 19.83 -1.78
CA LEU A 249 -9.40 18.49 -2.30
C LEU A 249 -8.50 18.09 -3.48
N ASN A 250 -7.72 19.02 -4.04
CA ASN A 250 -6.68 18.66 -5.02
C ASN A 250 -5.54 17.88 -4.36
N TRP A 251 -5.32 18.05 -3.06
CA TRP A 251 -4.40 17.19 -2.31
C TRP A 251 -5.02 15.82 -2.05
N ASN A 252 -4.30 14.78 -2.46
CA ASN A 252 -4.70 13.39 -2.35
C ASN A 252 -3.63 12.61 -1.60
N ILE A 253 -4.04 11.70 -0.72
CA ILE A 253 -3.15 10.67 -0.20
C ILE A 253 -2.91 9.65 -1.32
N VAL A 254 -1.65 9.41 -1.65
CA VAL A 254 -1.22 8.54 -2.75
C VAL A 254 -0.18 7.50 -2.31
N GLY A 255 0.09 7.41 -1.01
CA GLY A 255 0.95 6.38 -0.44
C GLY A 255 0.96 6.46 1.08
N VAL A 256 1.16 5.32 1.71
CA VAL A 256 1.42 5.19 3.15
C VAL A 256 2.62 4.25 3.28
N GLY A 257 3.56 4.59 4.15
CA GLY A 257 4.76 3.78 4.35
C GLY A 257 5.80 4.48 5.21
N ASP A 258 6.79 3.74 5.68
CA ASP A 258 7.91 4.29 6.46
C ASP A 258 8.94 4.95 5.53
N TYR A 259 8.85 6.26 5.33
CA TYR A 259 9.79 6.97 4.46
C TYR A 259 11.15 7.24 5.11
N HIS A 260 11.24 7.23 6.44
CA HIS A 260 12.46 7.64 7.17
C HIS A 260 13.32 6.44 7.61
N GLY A 261 12.70 5.28 7.75
CA GLY A 261 13.34 4.03 8.15
C GLY A 261 13.50 3.88 9.66
N PRO A 262 14.12 2.77 10.09
CA PRO A 262 14.15 2.33 11.50
C PRO A 262 14.90 3.23 12.48
N ASN A 263 15.73 4.15 11.99
CA ASN A 263 16.64 4.94 12.82
C ASN A 263 16.14 6.35 13.14
N TRP A 264 14.92 6.72 12.70
CA TRP A 264 14.40 8.08 12.82
C TRP A 264 13.62 8.35 14.12
N VAL A 265 13.26 7.31 14.86
CA VAL A 265 12.58 7.43 16.16
C VAL A 265 13.60 7.51 17.30
N ASP A 266 13.25 8.20 18.38
CA ASP A 266 14.08 8.31 19.60
C ASP A 266 14.54 6.91 20.06
N GLN A 267 15.86 6.70 20.05
CA GLN A 267 16.55 5.42 20.36
C GLN A 267 16.21 4.86 21.75
N SER A 268 15.57 5.64 22.62
CA SER A 268 15.12 5.21 23.95
C SER A 268 13.75 4.52 23.97
N LEU A 269 12.97 4.59 22.89
CA LEU A 269 11.68 3.93 22.72
C LEU A 269 11.82 2.72 21.80
N ILE A 270 12.22 1.60 22.41
CA ILE A 270 11.99 0.20 22.01
C ILE A 270 11.71 -0.04 20.50
N HIS A 271 12.76 -0.54 19.83
CA HIS A 271 12.84 -1.26 18.55
C HIS A 271 13.03 -0.38 17.31
N GLY A 272 14.21 -0.51 16.69
CA GLY A 272 14.58 0.14 15.42
C GLY A 272 13.65 -0.26 14.27
N ARG A 273 12.47 0.34 14.23
CA ARG A 273 11.42 0.29 13.21
C ARG A 273 10.95 1.72 13.02
N GLY A 274 10.76 2.17 11.79
CA GLY A 274 10.31 3.55 11.59
C GLY A 274 8.81 3.65 11.79
N ILE A 275 8.30 4.87 11.69
CA ILE A 275 6.88 5.16 11.84
C ILE A 275 6.32 5.42 10.46
N SER A 276 5.16 4.84 10.17
CA SER A 276 4.50 5.10 8.89
C SER A 276 4.18 6.59 8.71
N GLY A 277 4.51 7.09 7.52
CA GLY A 277 4.16 8.42 7.03
C GLY A 277 3.10 8.36 5.95
N ILE A 278 2.65 9.53 5.51
CA ILE A 278 1.63 9.70 4.47
C ILE A 278 2.22 10.53 3.34
N LEU A 279 2.19 9.99 2.12
CA LEU A 279 2.58 10.69 0.92
C LEU A 279 1.37 11.35 0.26
N TRP A 280 1.49 12.65 0.09
CA TRP A 280 0.49 13.52 -0.49
C TRP A 280 0.89 13.96 -1.89
N ARG A 281 -0.10 14.11 -2.76
CA ARG A 281 0.06 14.69 -4.09
C ARG A 281 -1.07 15.63 -4.44
N ASN A 282 -0.73 16.81 -4.94
CA ASN A 282 -1.69 17.74 -5.48
C ASN A 282 -1.96 17.43 -6.97
N SER A 283 -3.21 17.12 -7.32
CA SER A 283 -3.61 16.77 -8.69
C SER A 283 -3.59 17.95 -9.66
N ALA A 284 -3.70 19.19 -9.16
CA ALA A 284 -3.70 20.40 -9.98
C ALA A 284 -2.28 20.93 -10.25
N THR A 285 -1.40 20.87 -9.26
CA THR A 285 -0.04 21.44 -9.35
C THR A 285 1.07 20.41 -9.54
N GLY A 286 0.79 19.13 -9.27
CA GLY A 286 1.80 18.07 -9.26
C GLY A 286 2.76 18.13 -8.06
N ALA A 287 2.53 19.02 -7.09
CA ALA A 287 3.31 19.06 -5.85
C ALA A 287 3.15 17.77 -5.05
N ALA A 288 4.22 17.33 -4.39
CA ALA A 288 4.21 16.17 -3.52
C ALA A 288 4.78 16.52 -2.15
N TYR A 289 4.24 15.93 -1.09
CA TYR A 289 4.57 16.23 0.29
C TYR A 289 4.55 14.95 1.13
N VAL A 290 5.60 14.70 1.90
CA VAL A 290 5.64 13.57 2.85
C VAL A 290 5.34 14.11 4.23
N TRP A 291 4.25 13.62 4.82
CA TRP A 291 3.93 13.81 6.22
C TRP A 291 4.49 12.65 7.04
N SER A 292 5.09 12.93 8.19
CA SER A 292 5.61 11.89 9.09
C SER A 292 5.47 12.28 10.55
N MET A 293 5.42 11.27 11.41
CA MET A 293 5.31 11.44 12.86
C MET A 293 6.66 11.21 13.51
N SER A 294 7.15 12.16 14.30
CA SER A 294 8.41 11.99 15.05
C SER A 294 8.29 11.07 16.28
N ILE A 295 7.06 10.71 16.66
CA ILE A 295 6.75 9.78 17.75
C ILE A 295 5.58 8.85 17.36
N PRO A 296 5.55 7.59 17.82
CA PRO A 296 4.45 6.68 17.52
C PRO A 296 3.12 7.17 18.12
N LEU A 297 1.99 6.78 17.54
CA LEU A 297 0.67 7.04 18.11
C LEU A 297 0.53 6.34 19.48
N ARG A 298 0.35 7.13 20.55
CA ARG A 298 0.16 6.65 21.93
C ARG A 298 -1.00 7.36 22.61
N ILE A 299 -1.57 6.73 23.63
CA ILE A 299 -2.80 7.16 24.33
C ILE A 299 -2.64 8.46 25.16
N SER A 300 -1.43 9.00 25.42
CA SER A 300 -1.29 10.19 26.27
C SER A 300 -0.05 11.08 26.06
N ASN A 301 -0.31 12.39 26.07
CA ASN A 301 0.55 13.51 26.50
C ASN A 301 1.75 13.89 25.62
N SER A 302 1.50 14.34 24.39
CA SER A 302 2.47 15.23 23.72
C SER A 302 2.13 16.71 23.96
N PRO A 303 3.15 17.60 24.08
CA PRO A 303 2.96 19.05 24.24
C PRO A 303 2.32 19.73 23.02
N CYS A 304 2.16 19.00 21.90
CA CYS A 304 1.41 19.41 20.70
C CYS A 304 -0.02 18.82 20.66
N GLY A 305 -0.51 18.24 21.77
CA GLY A 305 -1.68 17.35 21.82
C GLY A 305 -1.28 15.86 21.75
N ASN A 306 -2.21 14.91 21.76
CA ASN A 306 -1.94 13.46 21.85
C ASN A 306 -1.11 12.83 20.70
N MET A 307 -0.62 13.59 19.71
CA MET A 307 -0.17 13.04 18.42
C MET A 307 1.26 13.41 18.00
N GLY A 308 2.04 14.07 18.85
CA GLY A 308 3.29 14.70 18.40
C GLY A 308 3.01 15.89 17.46
N CYS A 309 4.02 16.71 17.22
CA CYS A 309 3.89 17.79 16.25
C CYS A 309 4.04 17.21 14.84
N PRO A 310 3.04 17.35 13.94
CA PRO A 310 3.18 17.04 12.52
C PRO A 310 4.47 17.64 11.97
N GLN A 311 5.32 16.80 11.37
CA GLN A 311 6.41 17.28 10.54
C GLN A 311 6.23 16.73 9.14
N GLY A 312 6.69 17.49 8.16
CA GLY A 312 6.72 17.01 6.82
C GLY A 312 7.36 18.01 5.89
N GLU A 313 7.77 17.51 4.76
CA GLU A 313 8.62 18.21 3.82
C GLU A 313 8.09 18.00 2.40
N PHE A 314 8.25 19.02 1.58
CA PHE A 314 7.92 18.92 0.16
C PHE A 314 8.99 18.10 -0.56
N LEU A 315 8.54 17.17 -1.38
CA LEU A 315 9.40 16.50 -2.35
C LEU A 315 9.65 17.43 -3.55
N PRO A 316 10.68 17.14 -4.37
CA PRO A 316 10.83 17.78 -5.67
C PRO A 316 9.54 17.70 -6.48
N GLN A 317 9.07 18.85 -6.97
CA GLN A 317 7.79 18.94 -7.67
C GLN A 317 7.86 18.25 -9.05
N VAL A 318 6.85 17.43 -9.36
CA VAL A 318 6.65 16.87 -10.70
C VAL A 318 5.47 17.58 -11.36
N GLY A 319 5.77 18.66 -12.09
CA GLY A 319 4.74 19.53 -12.68
C GLY A 319 3.92 18.89 -13.81
N ASP A 320 4.43 17.83 -14.45
CA ASP A 320 3.66 17.05 -15.43
C ASP A 320 2.71 16.10 -14.68
N THR A 321 1.42 16.46 -14.70
CA THR A 321 0.35 15.71 -14.03
C THR A 321 0.01 14.39 -14.72
N ASN A 322 0.60 14.07 -15.88
CA ASN A 322 0.47 12.72 -16.44
C ASN A 322 1.25 11.68 -15.63
N TRP A 323 2.33 12.08 -14.97
CA TRP A 323 2.99 11.22 -13.99
C TRP A 323 2.06 11.03 -12.80
N GLN A 324 1.87 9.80 -12.32
CA GLN A 324 1.04 9.43 -11.19
C GLN A 324 1.86 8.54 -10.25
N ILE A 325 1.64 8.64 -8.94
CA ILE A 325 2.27 7.73 -7.97
C ILE A 325 1.40 6.48 -7.88
N VAL A 326 2.04 5.31 -7.85
CA VAL A 326 1.37 4.01 -7.94
C VAL A 326 1.53 3.16 -6.67
N ASN A 327 2.24 3.67 -5.66
CA ASN A 327 2.31 3.07 -4.34
C ASN A 327 0.90 2.91 -3.77
N LYS A 328 0.44 1.67 -3.58
CA LYS A 328 -0.80 1.37 -2.87
C LYS A 328 -0.49 0.46 -1.72
#